data_AF-A0A4Y2DSH9-F1
#
_entry.id   AF-A0A4Y2DSH9-F1
#
_cell.length_a   1.000
_cell.length_b   1.000
_cell.length_c   1.000
_cell.angle_alpha   90.00
_cell.angle_beta   90.00
_cell.angle_gamma   90.00
#
_symmetry.space_group_name_H-M   'P 1'
#
loop_
_entity.id
_entity.type
_entity.pdbx_description
1 polymer ?
#
loop_
_entity_poly.entity_id
_entity_poly.type
_entity_poly.pdbx_seq_one_letter_code
_entity_poly.pdbx_strand_id
1 'polypeptide(L)'
;KHIRELAVRRILVARDEKTKNWGGLHFFKLPKLNFEAADYIDLIDWSNYVVTEPPLTMHIKDKDLKEMCKEEQFPALTFEEFPCHTQSVE
;
A
#
# COMPACT_ATOMS: atom_id res chain seq x y z
N LYS A 1 -14.03 9.42 7.20
CA LYS A 1 -14.65 8.07 7.17
C LYS A 1 -14.40 7.33 5.85
N HIS A 2 -14.82 7.85 4.69
CA HIS A 2 -14.76 7.10 3.41
C HIS A 2 -13.34 6.80 2.91
N ILE A 3 -12.36 7.68 3.15
CA ILE A 3 -10.96 7.45 2.74
C ILE A 3 -10.34 6.26 3.50
N ARG A 4 -10.53 6.20 4.83
CA ARG A 4 -10.04 5.08 5.66
C ARG A 4 -10.66 3.75 5.22
N GLU A 5 -11.96 3.77 4.95
CA GLU A 5 -12.68 2.58 4.47
C GLU A 5 -12.18 2.11 3.11
N LEU A 6 -11.97 3.03 2.17
CA LEU A 6 -11.39 2.72 0.87
C LEU A 6 -9.98 2.13 1.01
N ALA A 7 -9.15 2.70 1.88
CA ALA A 7 -7.79 2.20 2.13
C ALA A 7 -7.81 0.77 2.69
N VAL A 8 -8.62 0.49 3.72
CA VAL A 8 -8.73 -0.86 4.30
C VAL A 8 -9.24 -1.87 3.29
N ARG A 9 -10.24 -1.52 2.47
CA ARG A 9 -10.72 -2.39 1.39
C ARG A 9 -9.60 -2.73 0.40
N ARG A 10 -8.81 -1.74 -0.03
CA ARG A 10 -7.69 -1.96 -0.96
C ARG A 10 -6.59 -2.85 -0.36
N ILE A 11 -6.26 -2.66 0.92
CA ILE A 11 -5.26 -3.49 1.62
C ILE A 11 -5.71 -4.95 1.71
N LEU A 12 -6.97 -5.20 2.07
CA LEU A 12 -7.51 -6.56 2.17
C LEU A 12 -7.52 -7.27 0.80
N VAL A 13 -7.93 -6.57 -0.26
CA VAL A 13 -7.88 -7.12 -1.63
C VAL A 13 -6.44 -7.47 -2.03
N ALA A 14 -5.48 -6.62 -1.70
CA ALA A 14 -4.06 -6.85 -2.00
C ALA A 14 -3.47 -8.05 -1.23
N ARG A 15 -3.94 -8.31 0.01
CA ARG A 15 -3.56 -9.52 0.79
C ARG A 15 -4.07 -10.80 0.14
N ASP A 16 -5.32 -10.79 -0.32
CA ASP A 16 -5.93 -11.95 -0.98
C ASP A 16 -5.24 -12.28 -2.31
N GLU A 17 -4.84 -11.26 -3.07
CA GLU A 17 -4.03 -11.43 -4.30
C GLU A 17 -2.66 -12.06 -4.00
N LYS A 18 -1.98 -11.61 -2.93
CA LYS A 18 -0.66 -12.12 -2.51
C LYS A 18 -0.72 -13.60 -2.11
N THR A 19 -1.76 -14.00 -1.37
CA THR A 19 -1.90 -15.39 -0.90
C THR A 19 -2.17 -16.38 -2.02
N LYS A 20 -2.84 -15.95 -3.09
CA LYS A 20 -3.18 -16.83 -4.23
C LYS A 20 -2.03 -17.04 -5.22
N ASN A 21 -1.21 -16.01 -5.44
CA ASN A 21 -0.35 -16.00 -6.63
C ASN A 21 1.14 -16.26 -6.38
N TRP A 22 1.62 -16.21 -5.12
CA TRP A 22 3.02 -15.85 -4.95
C TRP A 22 3.87 -16.62 -3.91
N GLY A 23 3.29 -17.40 -3.01
CA GLY A 23 4.11 -18.17 -2.04
C GLY A 23 4.99 -17.30 -1.12
N GLY A 24 4.67 -16.01 -0.96
CA GLY A 24 5.28 -15.13 0.05
C GLY A 24 6.46 -14.24 -0.40
N LEU A 25 7.02 -14.45 -1.58
CA LEU A 25 8.04 -13.55 -2.15
C LEU A 25 7.38 -12.20 -2.61
N HIS A 26 8.12 -11.24 -3.18
CA HIS A 26 7.54 -10.09 -3.92
C HIS A 26 8.49 -9.77 -5.08
N PHE A 27 8.07 -9.84 -6.35
CA PHE A 27 8.93 -9.39 -7.47
C PHE A 27 8.55 -7.94 -7.76
N PHE A 28 9.57 -7.10 -7.70
CA PHE A 28 9.45 -5.75 -8.18
C PHE A 28 9.43 -5.76 -9.71
N LYS A 29 8.25 -5.52 -10.29
CA LYS A 29 8.11 -5.35 -11.73
C LYS A 29 8.15 -3.87 -12.07
N LEU A 30 9.13 -3.47 -12.88
CA LEU A 30 9.26 -2.08 -13.31
C LEU A 30 8.05 -1.66 -14.15
N PRO A 31 7.34 -0.57 -13.77
CA PRO A 31 6.28 -0.01 -14.59
C PRO A 31 6.80 0.55 -15.90
N LYS A 32 6.00 0.41 -16.96
CA LYS A 32 6.26 1.12 -18.21
C LYS A 32 5.96 2.59 -17.94
N LEU A 33 6.96 3.44 -18.14
CA LEU A 33 6.82 4.89 -17.97
C LEU A 33 6.19 5.52 -19.22
N ASN A 34 5.26 6.44 -19.00
CA ASN A 34 4.65 7.27 -20.02
C ASN A 34 5.41 8.60 -20.14
N PHE A 35 6.41 8.66 -21.03
CA PHE A 35 7.20 9.89 -21.25
C PHE A 35 6.42 11.03 -21.92
N GLU A 36 5.22 10.75 -22.44
CA GLU A 36 4.32 11.76 -23.03
C GLU A 36 3.37 12.35 -21.97
N ALA A 37 3.45 11.89 -20.71
CA ALA A 37 2.61 12.38 -19.63
C ALA A 37 2.81 13.88 -19.38
N ALA A 38 1.69 14.60 -19.25
CA ALA A 38 1.70 16.02 -18.91
C ALA A 38 1.86 16.26 -17.39
N ASP A 39 1.45 15.28 -16.58
CA ASP A 39 1.53 15.30 -15.12
C ASP A 39 2.23 14.03 -14.62
N TYR A 40 2.93 14.14 -13.49
CA TYR A 40 3.63 13.03 -12.85
C TYR A 40 2.67 11.91 -12.42
N ILE A 41 1.40 12.22 -12.13
CA ILE A 41 0.39 11.21 -11.79
C ILE A 41 0.10 10.24 -12.93
N ASP A 42 0.30 10.68 -14.17
CA ASP A 42 0.03 9.91 -15.39
C ASP A 42 1.29 9.19 -15.92
N LEU A 43 2.43 9.35 -15.23
CA LEU A 43 3.70 8.75 -15.61
C LEU A 43 3.65 7.22 -15.53
N ILE A 44 2.86 6.67 -14.60
CA ILE A 44 2.66 5.24 -14.42
C ILE A 44 1.17 4.94 -14.51
N ASP A 45 0.80 4.08 -15.46
CA ASP A 45 -0.55 3.53 -15.52
C ASP A 45 -0.74 2.46 -14.44
N TRP A 46 -1.27 2.88 -13.29
CA TRP A 46 -1.56 2.00 -12.16
C TRP A 46 -2.75 1.06 -12.38
N SER A 47 -3.58 1.29 -13.41
CA SER A 47 -4.81 0.49 -13.63
C SER A 47 -4.52 -0.96 -13.99
N ASN A 48 -3.39 -1.21 -14.66
CA ASN A 48 -2.94 -2.52 -15.11
C ASN A 48 -1.96 -3.22 -14.13
N TYR A 49 -1.66 -2.60 -12.99
CA TYR A 49 -0.71 -3.13 -12.02
C TYR A 49 -1.41 -3.84 -10.86
N VAL A 50 -0.87 -5.00 -10.50
CA VAL A 50 -1.30 -5.72 -9.30
C VAL A 50 -0.81 -4.93 -8.09
N VAL A 51 -1.75 -4.42 -7.31
CA VAL A 51 -1.46 -3.74 -6.05
C VAL A 51 -1.18 -4.80 -5.00
N THR A 52 0.04 -4.80 -4.47
CA THR A 52 0.43 -5.68 -3.37
C THR A 52 0.23 -4.98 -2.02
N GLU A 53 0.14 -5.78 -0.97
CA GLU A 53 0.01 -5.26 0.38
C GLU A 53 1.24 -4.41 0.74
N PRO A 54 1.06 -3.18 1.28
CA PRO A 54 2.18 -2.36 1.71
C PRO A 54 2.94 -3.03 2.89
N PRO A 55 4.29 -2.99 2.91
CA PRO A 55 5.08 -3.55 4.01
C PRO A 55 4.68 -3.03 5.38
N LEU A 56 4.25 -1.77 5.44
CA LEU A 56 3.80 -1.10 6.66
C LEU A 56 2.63 -1.81 7.35
N THR A 57 1.75 -2.46 6.60
CA THR A 57 0.58 -3.14 7.17
C THR A 57 0.79 -4.63 7.36
N MET A 58 1.87 -5.21 6.82
CA MET A 58 2.05 -6.66 6.72
C MET A 58 1.96 -7.42 8.05
N HIS A 59 2.33 -6.78 9.17
CA HIS A 59 2.29 -7.36 10.51
C HIS A 59 0.96 -7.12 11.25
N ILE A 60 0.07 -6.28 10.73
CA ILE A 60 -1.22 -5.93 11.33
C ILE A 60 -2.26 -6.97 10.90
N LYS A 61 -3.10 -7.48 11.81
CA LYS A 61 -4.13 -8.48 11.43
C LYS A 61 -5.31 -7.81 10.73
N ASP A 62 -6.01 -8.56 9.87
CA ASP A 62 -7.20 -8.07 9.15
C ASP A 62 -8.28 -7.50 10.09
N LYS A 63 -8.45 -8.12 11.27
CA LYS A 63 -9.43 -7.65 12.25
C LYS A 63 -9.07 -6.24 12.74
N ASP A 64 -7.78 -6.02 13.01
CA ASP A 64 -7.28 -4.77 13.59
C ASP A 64 -7.38 -3.66 12.53
N LEU A 65 -7.05 -3.95 11.26
CA LEU A 65 -7.28 -3.03 10.13
C LEU A 65 -8.76 -2.62 9.99
N LYS A 66 -9.69 -3.57 10.16
CA LYS A 66 -11.13 -3.27 10.09
C LYS A 66 -11.60 -2.44 11.28
N GLU A 67 -11.00 -2.61 12.45
CA GLU A 67 -11.28 -1.83 13.66
C GLU A 67 -10.78 -0.38 13.52
N MET A 68 -9.56 -0.19 12.99
CA MET A 68 -8.99 1.12 12.65
C MET A 68 -9.87 1.96 11.71
N CYS A 69 -10.65 1.30 10.86
CA CYS A 69 -11.59 1.98 9.98
C CYS A 69 -12.79 2.57 10.74
N LYS A 70 -13.22 1.92 11.84
CA LYS A 70 -14.43 2.24 12.58
C LYS A 70 -14.18 3.26 13.68
N GLU A 71 -13.04 3.15 14.35
CA GLU A 71 -12.70 4.04 15.46
C GLU A 71 -12.08 5.35 14.93
N GLU A 72 -12.55 6.48 15.46
CA GLU A 72 -11.95 7.78 15.15
C GLU A 72 -10.56 7.89 15.77
N GLN A 73 -10.40 7.30 16.96
CA GLN A 73 -9.19 7.28 17.77
C GLN A 73 -8.77 5.83 18.02
N PHE A 74 -7.80 5.37 17.24
CA PHE A 74 -7.21 4.04 17.40
C PHE A 74 -5.92 4.17 18.24
N PRO A 75 -5.54 3.17 19.06
CA PRO A 75 -4.25 3.19 19.74
C PRO A 75 -3.13 3.47 18.73
N ALA A 76 -2.16 4.30 19.12
CA ALA A 76 -1.03 4.58 18.23
C ALA A 76 -0.36 3.26 17.84
N LEU A 77 -0.43 2.91 16.56
CA LEU A 77 0.36 1.81 16.02
C LEU A 77 1.82 2.23 16.11
N THR A 78 2.61 1.43 16.81
CA THR A 78 4.06 1.55 16.77
C THR A 78 4.52 0.98 15.43
N PHE A 79 4.80 1.87 14.48
CA PHE A 79 5.47 1.47 13.26
C PHE A 79 6.95 1.27 13.54
N GLU A 80 7.55 0.32 12.85
CA GLU A 80 9.00 0.17 12.85
C GLU A 80 9.63 1.42 12.22
N GLU A 81 10.75 1.89 12.79
CA GLU A 81 11.48 3.02 12.25
C GLU A 81 12.15 2.59 10.94
N PHE A 82 11.55 2.98 9.82
CA PHE A 82 12.20 2.85 8.52
C PHE A 82 13.15 4.03 8.32
N PRO A 83 14.38 3.80 7.82
CA PRO A 83 15.28 4.90 7.47
C PRO A 83 14.63 5.75 6.38
N CYS A 84 14.13 6.93 6.76
CA CYS A 84 13.63 7.91 5.81
C CYS A 84 14.84 8.64 5.19
N HIS A 85 14.84 8.82 3.87
CA HIS A 85 15.76 9.76 3.26
C HIS A 85 15.47 11.15 3.82
N THR A 86 16.48 11.79 4.42
CA THR A 86 16.40 13.22 4.69
C THR A 86 16.44 13.94 3.34
N GLN A 87 15.71 15.04 3.20
CA GLN A 87 15.55 15.81 1.94
C GLN A 87 16.88 16.24 1.28
N SER A 88 18.03 16.02 1.92
CA SER A 88 19.36 16.38 1.43
C SER A 88 19.93 15.46 0.34
N VAL A 89 19.20 14.46 -0.14
CA VAL A 89 19.70 13.48 -1.13
C VAL A 89 18.85 13.37 -2.41
N GLU A 90 17.90 14.28 -2.62
CA GLU A 90 17.18 14.45 -3.89
C GLU A 90 17.81 15.54 -4.76
#